data_AF-A0A844MIT1-F1
#
_entry.id   AF-A0A844MIT1-F1
#
_cell.length_a   1.000
_cell.length_b   1.000
_cell.length_c   1.000
_cell.angle_alpha   90.00
_cell.angle_beta   90.00
_cell.angle_gamma   90.00
#
_symmetry.space_group_name_H-M   'P 1'
#
loop_
_entity.id
_entity.type
_entity.pdbx_description
1 polymer ?
#
loop_
_entity_poly.entity_id
_entity_poly.type
_entity_poly.pdbx_seq_one_letter_code
_entity_poly.pdbx_strand_id
1 'polypeptide(L)' 'MSQQHPSILRRGDQGAEVERLQGDLSYLGYDLGAAGINGIFAEDTEKAVIAFQKDNNITVDGIVGPETGKALGARLAA' A
#
# COMPACT_ATOMS: atom_id res chain seq x y z
N MET A 1 -8.51 8.00 -19.44
CA MET A 1 -7.72 7.32 -18.40
C MET A 1 -7.02 8.43 -17.63
N SER A 2 -7.67 8.93 -16.58
CA SER A 2 -7.22 10.14 -15.87
C SER A 2 -5.96 9.83 -15.05
N GLN A 3 -5.01 10.74 -15.17
CA GLN A 3 -3.65 10.60 -14.71
C GLN A 3 -3.55 10.57 -13.19
N GLN A 4 -2.54 9.82 -12.78
CA GLN A 4 -1.99 9.65 -11.45
C GLN A 4 -1.81 10.99 -10.72
N HIS A 5 -2.43 11.11 -9.55
CA HIS A 5 -1.83 11.85 -8.45
C HIS A 5 -1.21 10.79 -7.54
N PRO A 6 0.02 10.94 -7.03
CA PRO A 6 0.47 10.14 -5.90
C PRO A 6 -0.33 10.62 -4.68
N SER A 7 -1.59 10.20 -4.61
CA SER A 7 -2.42 10.39 -3.43
C SER A 7 -1.66 9.71 -2.30
N ILE A 8 -1.11 10.51 -1.40
CA ILE A 8 -0.44 10.01 -0.21
C ILE A 8 -1.51 9.25 0.58
N LEU A 9 -1.48 7.91 0.52
CA LEU A 9 -2.44 7.08 1.26
C LEU A 9 -1.93 6.85 2.67
N ARG A 10 -2.79 7.04 3.65
CA ARG A 10 -2.50 6.85 5.08
C ARG A 10 -3.74 6.28 5.78
N ARG A 11 -3.56 5.88 7.04
CA ARG A 11 -4.66 5.42 7.90
C ARG A 11 -5.84 6.39 7.87
N GLY A 12 -7.02 5.85 7.60
CA GLY A 12 -8.28 6.60 7.49
C GLY A 12 -8.70 6.92 6.05
N ASP A 13 -7.78 6.84 5.08
CA ASP A 13 -8.15 6.98 3.66
C ASP A 13 -9.00 5.80 3.17
N GLN A 14 -9.84 6.07 2.19
CA GLN A 14 -10.76 5.09 1.62
C GLN A 14 -10.94 5.27 0.11
N GLY A 15 -11.25 4.18 -0.58
CA GLY A 15 -11.64 4.17 -1.99
C GLY A 15 -10.75 3.30 -2.87
N ALA A 16 -10.97 3.40 -4.19
CA ALA A 16 -10.35 2.53 -5.19
C ALA A 16 -8.81 2.59 -5.23
N GLU A 17 -8.20 3.66 -4.71
CA GLU A 17 -6.73 3.73 -4.57
C GLU A 17 -6.23 2.83 -3.44
N VAL A 18 -6.96 2.78 -2.33
CA VAL A 18 -6.67 1.88 -1.21
C VAL A 18 -6.94 0.43 -1.59
N GLU A 19 -8.01 0.15 -2.32
CA GLU A 19 -8.29 -1.21 -2.84
C GLU A 19 -7.15 -1.72 -3.70
N ARG A 20 -6.62 -0.87 -4.58
CA ARG A 20 -5.46 -1.22 -5.42
C ARG A 20 -4.21 -1.47 -4.60
N LEU A 21 -3.89 -0.59 -3.65
CA LEU A 21 -2.78 -0.78 -2.73
C LEU A 21 -2.89 -2.11 -1.97
N GLN A 22 -4.06 -2.40 -1.42
CA GLN A 22 -4.32 -3.65 -0.71
C GLN A 22 -4.13 -4.84 -1.65
N GLY A 23 -4.64 -4.77 -2.88
CA GLY A 23 -4.41 -5.80 -3.90
C GLY A 23 -2.92 -6.04 -4.15
N ASP A 24 -2.14 -4.97 -4.32
CA ASP A 24 -0.70 -5.04 -4.55
C ASP A 24 0.03 -5.67 -3.35
N LEU A 25 -0.27 -5.22 -2.13
CA LEU A 25 0.31 -5.76 -0.89
C LEU A 25 -0.05 -7.24 -0.70
N SER A 26 -1.31 -7.61 -0.94
CA SER A 26 -1.76 -9.00 -0.84
C SER A 26 -1.08 -9.89 -1.88
N TYR A 27 -0.92 -9.39 -3.12
CA TYR A 27 -0.22 -10.12 -4.17
C TYR A 27 1.25 -10.35 -3.84
N LEU A 28 1.89 -9.36 -3.21
CA LEU A 28 3.26 -9.46 -2.71
C LEU A 28 3.40 -10.30 -1.42
N GLY A 29 2.30 -10.81 -0.88
CA GLY A 29 2.28 -11.71 0.28
C GLY A 29 2.22 -11.02 1.64
N TYR A 30 1.87 -9.74 1.71
CA TYR A 30 1.67 -9.02 2.97
C TYR A 30 0.28 -9.28 3.54
N ASP A 31 0.22 -9.49 4.86
CA ASP A 31 -1.03 -9.73 5.58
C ASP A 31 -1.84 -8.44 5.75
N LEU A 32 -3.09 -8.46 5.29
CA LEU A 32 -4.05 -7.37 5.42
C LEU A 32 -5.06 -7.60 6.55
N GLY A 33 -4.81 -8.57 7.42
CA GLY A 33 -5.74 -9.01 8.44
C GLY A 33 -7.06 -9.56 7.89
N ALA A 34 -8.04 -9.67 8.77
CA ALA A 34 -9.35 -10.26 8.45
C ALA A 34 -10.18 -9.40 7.46
N ALA A 35 -9.89 -8.10 7.37
CA ALA A 35 -10.60 -7.18 6.52
C ALA A 35 -10.21 -7.33 5.03
N GLY A 36 -8.97 -7.78 4.76
CA GLY A 36 -8.49 -8.02 3.41
C GLY A 36 -8.52 -6.77 2.52
N ILE A 37 -8.88 -6.96 1.25
CA ILE A 37 -9.05 -5.89 0.26
C ILE A 37 -10.48 -5.36 0.38
N ASN A 38 -10.64 -4.23 1.08
CA ASN A 38 -11.95 -3.61 1.36
C ASN A 38 -12.01 -2.12 1.01
N GLY A 39 -10.90 -1.56 0.53
CA GLY A 39 -10.79 -0.15 0.18
C GLY A 39 -10.72 0.79 1.36
N ILE A 40 -10.42 0.28 2.56
CA ILE A 40 -10.29 1.07 3.78
C ILE A 40 -8.86 0.92 4.31
N PHE A 41 -8.16 2.04 4.45
CA PHE A 41 -6.82 2.05 4.97
C PHE A 41 -6.90 2.01 6.50
N ALA A 42 -7.15 0.81 7.02
CA ALA A 42 -7.21 0.53 8.45
C ALA A 42 -5.82 0.23 9.02
N GLU A 43 -5.77 -0.12 10.31
CA GLU A 43 -4.54 -0.50 10.99
C GLU A 43 -3.81 -1.68 10.32
N ASP A 44 -4.55 -2.69 9.84
CA ASP A 44 -3.93 -3.85 9.18
C ASP A 44 -3.27 -3.47 7.85
N THR A 45 -3.91 -2.59 7.05
CA THR A 45 -3.31 -2.02 5.84
C THR A 45 -2.04 -1.22 6.18
N GLU A 46 -2.05 -0.43 7.26
CA GLU A 46 -0.87 0.31 7.70
C GLU A 46 0.28 -0.63 8.11
N LYS A 47 -0.01 -1.69 8.87
CA LYS A 47 0.98 -2.71 9.23
C LYS A 47 1.58 -3.37 7.99
N ALA A 48 0.77 -3.69 6.99
CA ALA A 48 1.23 -4.25 5.72
C ALA A 48 2.16 -3.27 4.98
N VAL A 49 1.81 -1.98 4.92
CA VAL A 49 2.66 -0.94 4.33
C VAL A 49 3.98 -0.81 5.09
N ILE A 50 3.95 -0.79 6.42
CA ILE A 50 5.16 -0.73 7.27
C ILE A 50 6.05 -1.95 7.02
N ALA A 51 5.48 -3.14 6.93
CA ALA A 51 6.23 -4.37 6.63
C ALA A 51 6.88 -4.30 5.24
N PHE A 52 6.14 -3.83 4.25
CA PHE A 52 6.64 -3.62 2.89
C PHE A 52 7.79 -2.61 2.86
N GLN A 53 7.63 -1.47 3.55
CA GLN A 53 8.67 -0.44 3.62
C GLN A 53 9.96 -0.99 4.25
N LYS A 54 9.84 -1.81 5.30
CA LYS A 54 10.98 -2.47 5.95
C LYS A 54 11.68 -3.46 5.03
N ASP A 55 10.93 -4.33 4.34
CA ASP A 55 11.49 -5.32 3.41
C ASP A 55 12.27 -4.65 2.27
N ASN A 56 11.76 -3.52 1.78
CA ASN A 56 12.35 -2.79 0.66
C ASN A 56 13.38 -1.74 1.09
N ASN A 57 13.73 -1.66 2.38
CA ASN A 57 14.73 -0.73 2.92
C ASN A 57 14.46 0.75 2.54
N ILE A 58 13.20 1.15 2.54
CA ILE A 58 12.75 2.55 2.31
C ILE A 58 12.26 3.18 3.61
N THR A 59 11.85 4.45 3.54
CA THR A 59 11.28 5.18 4.69
C THR A 59 10.09 4.41 5.29
N VAL A 60 10.17 4.12 6.59
CA VAL A 60 9.17 3.33 7.33
C VAL A 60 8.29 4.26 8.15
N ASP A 61 7.27 4.81 7.51
CA ASP A 61 6.34 5.79 8.09
C ASP A 61 4.87 5.31 8.06
N GLY A 62 4.59 4.16 7.44
CA GLY A 62 3.23 3.63 7.27
C GLY A 62 2.38 4.38 6.25
N ILE A 63 3.00 5.25 5.46
CA ILE A 63 2.37 6.12 4.47
C ILE A 63 2.81 5.70 3.07
N VAL A 64 1.85 5.62 2.14
CA VAL A 64 2.14 5.33 0.74
C VAL A 64 2.42 6.65 0.01
N GLY A 65 3.68 7.07 0.08
CA GLY A 65 4.22 8.17 -0.71
C GLY A 65 4.80 7.72 -2.06
N PRO A 66 5.44 8.64 -2.80
CA PRO A 66 6.07 8.34 -4.09
C PRO A 66 7.14 7.24 -4.02
N GLU A 67 7.92 7.19 -2.93
CA GLU A 67 8.93 6.14 -2.72
C GLU A 67 8.29 4.76 -2.58
N THR A 68 7.28 4.64 -1.72
CA THR A 68 6.50 3.41 -1.54
C THR A 68 5.83 2.97 -2.85
N GLY A 69 5.20 3.90 -3.57
CA GLY A 69 4.56 3.62 -4.86
C GLY A 69 5.55 3.13 -5.93
N LYS A 70 6.74 3.73 -5.99
CA LYS A 70 7.80 3.28 -6.91
C LYS A 70 8.29 1.88 -6.55
N ALA A 71 8.50 1.59 -5.26
CA ALA A 71 8.92 0.28 -4.80
C ALA A 71 7.85 -0.78 -5.10
N LEU A 72 6.56 -0.48 -4.88
CA LEU A 72 5.45 -1.38 -5.23
C LEU A 72 5.48 -1.71 -6.73
N GLY A 73 5.56 -0.69 -7.59
CA GLY A 73 5.65 -0.91 -9.04
C GLY A 73 6.86 -1.76 -9.45
N ALA A 74 8.01 -1.57 -8.81
CA ALA A 74 9.20 -2.39 -9.08
C ALA A 74 9.02 -3.85 -8.63
N ARG A 75 8.34 -4.09 -7.50
CA ARG A 75 8.13 -5.44 -6.95
C ARG A 75 7.04 -6.21 -7.68
N LEU A 76 6.04 -5.53 -8.24
CA LEU A 76 4.97 -6.13 -9.05
C LEU A 76 5.43 -6.48 -10.47
N ALA A 77 6.45 -5.78 -10.97
CA ALA A 77 7.03 -6.03 -12.29
C ALA A 77 8.15 -7.09 -12.28
N ALA A 78 8.54 -7.58 -11.10
CA ALA A 78 9.59 -8.59 -10.89
C ALA A 78 8.98 -10.00 -10.78
#